data_AF-A0A6A6AW96-F1
#
_entry.id   AF-A0A6A6AW96-F1
#
_cell.length_a   1.000
_cell.length_b   1.000
_cell.length_c   1.000
_cell.angle_alpha   90.00
_cell.angle_beta   90.00
_cell.angle_gamma   90.00
#
_symmetry.space_group_name_H-M   'P 1'
#
loop_
_entity.id
_entity.type
_entity.pdbx_description
1 polymer ?
#
loop_
_entity_poly.entity_id
_entity_poly.type
_entity_poly.pdbx_seq_one_letter_code
_entity_poly.pdbx_strand_id
1 'polypeptide(L)'
;MSIPYHGQYSQSLSNSSFPSREDRSPPLSELLPPSQLFPRIHADLQSDAPLRVKWECIRAVLDSDVPIHAIQQILQSTWDDYDSLWDQLSKVLPAERPRVRQRASLEAWRDATTSSGTVMLRGSLVLSGDDSRGYITARLDPLSHEEYGRSFRFSRAFGGDSLQAPDQLEAKLPYVVQKLAQRWKKSSSVARGVLYMCYEVKFFAIKGTGISESTCIKHTPASIEDVIQWLIPLDLEKNRSVLACKLYSRLELGFSKTYPTVAFLPGQIDEVNDAYGNAADEDTRFNDTNLDWAPFTTFMHQSSRVMTDGCARISVKAASALWQCFGTADPVPSVFQGRIANAKGLWLKSTDHEKDAKDPIWIETTASQRKFQRHDEDMDEATFDRNRTTFELLAWSGPLASSHLSVSLLSGLRERGISQSSIAKFIRAQMDFEKDQF
;
A
#
# COMPACT_ATOMS: atom_id res chain seq x y z
N MET A 1 49.90 24.80 -41.14
CA MET A 1 50.62 23.54 -40.88
C MET A 1 49.58 22.46 -40.67
N SER A 2 49.74 21.38 -41.43
CA SER A 2 48.75 20.36 -41.72
C SER A 2 48.65 19.26 -40.66
N ILE A 3 47.65 18.39 -40.88
CA ILE A 3 47.45 16.99 -40.41
C ILE A 3 46.79 16.83 -39.00
N PRO A 4 45.94 15.81 -38.74
CA PRO A 4 44.59 15.59 -39.31
C PRO A 4 43.53 15.17 -38.26
N TYR A 5 42.28 15.12 -38.72
CA TYR A 5 41.18 14.34 -38.17
C TYR A 5 41.43 12.82 -38.36
N HIS A 6 41.48 12.04 -37.28
CA HIS A 6 40.88 10.71 -37.11
C HIS A 6 41.27 10.12 -35.75
N GLY A 7 40.28 9.66 -35.00
CA GLY A 7 40.47 8.91 -33.77
C GLY A 7 39.15 8.28 -33.33
N GLN A 8 38.79 7.16 -33.95
CA GLN A 8 37.79 6.24 -33.43
C GLN A 8 38.18 5.87 -31.99
N TYR A 9 37.31 6.18 -31.02
CA TYR A 9 37.27 5.45 -29.76
C TYR A 9 35.96 4.66 -29.70
N SER A 10 35.92 3.64 -30.56
CA SER A 10 35.41 2.33 -30.16
C SER A 10 36.33 1.84 -29.04
N GLN A 11 35.99 2.15 -27.80
CA GLN A 11 36.41 1.34 -26.67
C GLN A 11 35.22 0.50 -26.26
N SER A 12 35.21 -0.70 -26.82
CA SER A 12 34.83 -1.91 -26.11
C SER A 12 35.01 -1.72 -24.61
N LEU A 13 33.89 -1.65 -23.88
CA LEU A 13 33.87 -2.09 -22.50
C LEU A 13 34.18 -3.58 -22.55
N SER A 14 35.49 -3.85 -22.58
CA SER A 14 36.05 -5.14 -22.26
C SER A 14 35.37 -5.65 -21.01
N ASN A 15 35.05 -6.94 -21.04
CA ASN A 15 34.54 -7.72 -19.93
C ASN A 15 35.40 -7.50 -18.68
N SER A 16 35.17 -6.41 -17.94
CA SER A 16 35.35 -6.42 -16.50
C SER A 16 34.20 -7.29 -16.02
N SER A 17 34.50 -8.58 -15.88
CA SER A 17 33.72 -9.51 -15.10
C SER A 17 33.34 -8.81 -13.80
N PHE A 18 32.13 -8.27 -13.77
CA PHE A 18 31.38 -8.19 -12.52
C PHE A 18 31.56 -9.58 -11.92
N PRO A 19 32.11 -9.74 -10.71
CA PRO A 19 32.02 -11.02 -10.06
C PRO A 19 30.53 -11.33 -10.11
N SER A 20 30.17 -12.42 -10.80
CA SER A 20 28.85 -12.98 -10.71
C SER A 20 28.58 -12.99 -9.22
N ARG A 21 27.64 -12.15 -8.77
CA ARG A 21 27.05 -12.35 -7.46
C ARG A 21 26.35 -13.69 -7.63
N GLU A 22 27.12 -14.76 -7.43
CA GLU A 22 26.59 -16.04 -7.05
C GLU A 22 25.50 -15.72 -6.06
N ASP A 23 24.32 -16.22 -6.39
CA ASP A 23 23.12 -16.15 -5.60
C ASP A 23 23.48 -16.58 -4.17
N ARG A 24 23.85 -15.62 -3.32
CA ARG A 24 24.13 -15.85 -1.89
C ARG A 24 22.82 -15.95 -1.13
N SER A 25 21.86 -16.66 -1.70
CA SER A 25 20.87 -17.38 -0.94
C SER A 25 21.63 -18.51 -0.24
N PRO A 26 21.80 -18.50 1.10
CA PRO A 26 22.38 -19.63 1.80
C PRO A 26 21.54 -20.88 1.48
N PRO A 27 22.15 -22.08 1.51
CA PRO A 27 21.44 -23.31 1.18
C PRO A 27 20.20 -23.45 2.07
N LEU A 28 19.07 -23.88 1.48
CA LEU A 28 17.78 -24.08 2.17
C LEU A 28 17.89 -24.88 3.48
N SER A 29 18.96 -25.67 3.64
CA SER A 29 19.33 -26.40 4.86
C SER A 29 19.64 -25.52 6.09
N GLU A 30 19.92 -24.22 5.91
CA GLU A 30 20.10 -23.27 7.02
C GLU A 30 18.80 -22.58 7.46
N LEU A 31 17.69 -22.80 6.76
CA LEU A 31 16.39 -22.23 7.09
C LEU A 31 15.66 -23.08 8.12
N LEU A 32 14.99 -22.45 9.10
CA LEU A 32 14.14 -23.18 10.03
C LEU A 32 12.97 -23.80 9.24
N PRO A 33 12.63 -25.08 9.43
CA PRO A 33 11.46 -25.66 8.79
C PRO A 33 10.19 -24.92 9.25
N PRO A 34 9.21 -24.69 8.37
CA PRO A 34 7.98 -23.98 8.73
C PRO A 34 7.24 -24.49 9.95
N SER A 35 7.31 -25.81 10.18
CA SER A 35 6.76 -26.50 11.34
C SER A 35 7.41 -26.14 12.69
N GLN A 36 8.55 -25.44 12.68
CA GLN A 36 9.23 -24.87 13.85
C GLN A 36 9.04 -23.34 13.95
N LEU A 37 8.47 -22.70 12.92
CA LEU A 37 8.28 -21.26 12.85
C LEU A 37 6.87 -20.83 13.24
N PHE A 38 5.85 -21.68 13.09
CA PHE A 38 4.48 -21.39 13.48
C PHE A 38 3.90 -22.50 14.38
N PRO A 39 2.93 -22.19 15.25
CA PRO A 39 2.10 -23.22 15.86
C PRO A 39 1.36 -23.97 14.75
N ARG A 40 1.39 -25.31 14.78
CA ARG A 40 0.59 -26.16 13.90
C ARG A 40 -0.88 -25.90 14.18
N ILE A 41 -1.51 -25.04 13.39
CA ILE A 41 -2.97 -24.90 13.40
C ILE A 41 -3.48 -26.12 12.63
N HIS A 42 -3.72 -27.22 13.34
CA HIS A 42 -4.39 -28.39 12.79
C HIS A 42 -5.81 -27.97 12.40
N ALA A 43 -5.98 -27.64 11.12
CA ALA A 43 -7.24 -27.20 10.53
C ALA A 43 -8.17 -28.39 10.30
N ASP A 44 -8.76 -28.90 11.38
CA ASP A 44 -9.94 -29.76 11.29
C ASP A 44 -11.14 -29.09 11.98
N LEU A 45 -11.14 -27.77 12.16
CA LEU A 45 -12.40 -27.09 12.51
C LEU A 45 -13.41 -27.44 11.41
N GLN A 46 -14.60 -27.94 11.79
CA GLN A 46 -15.60 -28.57 10.91
C GLN A 46 -15.58 -27.95 9.50
N SER A 47 -15.45 -28.80 8.47
CA SER A 47 -15.06 -28.37 7.11
C SER A 47 -15.99 -27.30 6.52
N ASP A 48 -17.25 -27.32 6.93
CA ASP A 48 -18.36 -26.45 6.57
C ASP A 48 -18.41 -25.10 7.32
N ALA A 49 -17.57 -24.89 8.35
CA ALA A 49 -17.54 -23.62 9.07
C ALA A 49 -17.10 -22.43 8.19
N PRO A 50 -17.82 -21.29 8.20
CA PRO A 50 -17.43 -20.08 7.50
C PRO A 50 -16.05 -19.54 7.94
N LEU A 51 -15.35 -18.83 7.05
CA LEU A 51 -14.02 -18.26 7.33
C LEU A 51 -14.01 -17.38 8.58
N ARG A 52 -15.03 -16.53 8.78
CA ARG A 52 -15.16 -15.69 9.99
C ARG A 52 -15.17 -16.50 11.29
N VAL A 53 -15.81 -17.67 11.30
CA VAL A 53 -15.89 -18.57 12.47
C VAL A 53 -14.54 -19.22 12.69
N LYS A 54 -13.93 -19.74 11.62
CA LYS A 54 -12.58 -20.33 11.64
C LYS A 54 -11.55 -19.34 12.18
N TRP A 55 -11.60 -18.08 11.72
CA TRP A 55 -10.73 -17.00 12.19
C TRP A 55 -10.84 -16.77 13.69
N GLU A 56 -12.07 -16.63 14.20
CA GLU A 56 -12.29 -16.39 15.63
C GLU A 56 -11.84 -17.55 16.51
N CYS A 57 -12.07 -18.79 16.06
CA CYS A 57 -11.63 -19.97 16.80
C CYS A 57 -10.11 -20.10 16.81
N ILE A 58 -9.45 -19.87 15.67
CA ILE A 58 -7.98 -19.90 15.57
C ILE A 58 -7.38 -18.80 16.47
N ARG A 59 -7.94 -17.59 16.44
CA ARG A 59 -7.51 -16.50 17.31
C ARG A 59 -7.61 -16.87 18.78
N ALA A 60 -8.71 -17.51 19.19
CA ALA A 60 -8.89 -18.01 20.53
C ALA A 60 -7.83 -19.06 20.93
N VAL A 61 -7.51 -20.02 20.06
CA VAL A 61 -6.44 -21.03 20.29
C VAL A 61 -5.05 -20.42 20.35
N LEU A 62 -4.77 -19.38 19.55
CA LEU A 62 -3.44 -18.76 19.54
C LEU A 62 -3.18 -17.95 20.81
N ASP A 63 -4.22 -17.32 21.38
CA ASP A 63 -4.09 -16.46 22.57
C ASP A 63 -4.40 -17.20 23.89
N SER A 64 -5.09 -18.35 23.83
CA SER A 64 -5.36 -19.22 25.00
C SER A 64 -4.68 -20.56 24.78
N ASP A 65 -3.97 -21.10 25.76
CA ASP A 65 -3.24 -22.38 25.62
C ASP A 65 -4.19 -23.61 25.51
N VAL A 66 -5.44 -23.37 25.10
CA VAL A 66 -6.51 -24.34 24.89
C VAL A 66 -6.30 -25.02 23.54
N PRO A 67 -6.29 -26.35 23.49
CA PRO A 67 -6.12 -27.07 22.24
C PRO A 67 -7.38 -26.99 21.36
N ILE A 68 -7.19 -26.98 20.03
CA ILE A 68 -8.26 -26.83 19.03
C ILE A 68 -9.41 -27.85 19.21
N HIS A 69 -9.10 -29.08 19.64
CA HIS A 69 -10.12 -30.13 19.85
C HIS A 69 -11.10 -29.81 20.98
N ALA A 70 -10.67 -29.07 22.00
CA ALA A 70 -11.56 -28.63 23.08
C ALA A 70 -12.57 -27.59 22.57
N ILE A 71 -12.15 -26.74 21.62
CA ILE A 71 -13.03 -25.79 20.93
C ILE A 71 -13.98 -26.54 19.98
N GLN A 72 -13.50 -27.52 19.21
CA GLN A 72 -14.33 -28.30 18.29
C GLN A 72 -15.48 -29.04 18.99
N GLN A 73 -15.26 -29.56 20.20
CA GLN A 73 -16.27 -30.30 20.96
C GLN A 73 -17.43 -29.43 21.43
N ILE A 74 -17.20 -28.13 21.64
CA ILE A 74 -18.24 -27.21 22.13
C ILE A 74 -18.96 -26.47 21.01
N LEU A 75 -18.36 -26.37 19.82
CA LEU A 75 -18.93 -25.66 18.68
C LEU A 75 -20.09 -26.46 18.07
N GLN A 76 -21.30 -25.92 18.22
CA GLN A 76 -22.51 -26.43 17.57
C GLN A 76 -22.58 -25.98 16.11
N SER A 77 -23.41 -26.61 15.27
CA SER A 77 -23.54 -26.31 13.82
C SER A 77 -24.23 -24.97 13.48
N THR A 78 -24.73 -24.23 14.47
CA THR A 78 -25.37 -22.92 14.29
C THR A 78 -24.41 -21.78 14.63
N TRP A 79 -23.67 -21.30 13.63
CA TRP A 79 -22.60 -20.29 13.80
C TRP A 79 -22.97 -18.85 13.42
N ASP A 80 -24.21 -18.59 12.98
CA ASP A 80 -24.58 -17.27 12.47
C ASP A 80 -24.70 -16.22 13.57
N ASP A 81 -25.08 -16.63 14.78
CA ASP A 81 -25.22 -15.75 15.93
C ASP A 81 -23.87 -15.54 16.64
N TYR A 82 -23.37 -14.31 16.62
CA TYR A 82 -22.05 -13.97 17.16
C TYR A 82 -22.00 -14.07 18.69
N ASP A 83 -23.10 -13.74 19.37
CA ASP A 83 -23.17 -13.82 20.83
C ASP A 83 -23.18 -15.28 21.28
N SER A 84 -24.00 -16.14 20.67
CA SER A 84 -23.99 -17.59 20.93
C SER A 84 -22.61 -18.23 20.68
N LEU A 85 -21.90 -17.83 19.62
CA LEU A 85 -20.54 -18.31 19.36
C LEU A 85 -19.59 -17.97 20.53
N TRP A 86 -19.61 -16.71 20.98
CA TRP A 86 -18.75 -16.27 22.08
C TRP A 86 -19.17 -16.81 23.45
N ASP A 87 -20.45 -17.06 23.67
CA ASP A 87 -20.96 -17.75 24.87
C ASP A 87 -20.46 -19.19 24.94
N GLN A 88 -20.38 -19.89 23.80
CA GLN A 88 -19.77 -21.21 23.73
C GLN A 88 -18.26 -21.14 24.00
N LEU A 89 -17.54 -20.28 23.28
CA LEU A 89 -16.09 -20.09 23.44
C LEU A 89 -15.71 -19.71 24.88
N SER A 90 -16.48 -18.85 25.53
CA SER A 90 -16.21 -18.38 26.90
C SER A 90 -16.24 -19.49 27.95
N LYS A 91 -16.84 -20.66 27.66
CA LYS A 91 -16.87 -21.82 28.55
C LYS A 91 -15.52 -22.52 28.67
N VAL A 92 -14.69 -22.43 27.63
CA VAL A 92 -13.37 -23.09 27.58
C VAL A 92 -12.21 -22.09 27.66
N LEU A 93 -12.44 -20.82 27.33
CA LEU A 93 -11.41 -19.80 27.30
C LEU A 93 -11.12 -19.19 28.69
N PRO A 94 -9.84 -19.10 29.10
CA PRO A 94 -9.46 -18.59 30.41
C PRO A 94 -9.87 -17.13 30.61
N ALA A 95 -10.50 -16.82 31.75
CA ALA A 95 -10.97 -15.48 32.07
C ALA A 95 -9.84 -14.46 32.29
N GLU A 96 -8.67 -14.94 32.72
CA GLU A 96 -7.50 -14.13 33.08
C GLU A 96 -6.73 -13.57 31.87
N ARG A 97 -7.09 -13.98 30.64
CA ARG A 97 -6.47 -13.50 29.40
C ARG A 97 -7.42 -12.57 28.64
N PRO A 98 -7.48 -11.27 28.98
CA PRO A 98 -8.49 -10.34 28.43
C PRO A 98 -8.44 -10.21 26.89
N ARG A 99 -7.25 -10.34 26.29
CA ARG A 99 -7.09 -10.29 24.82
C ARG A 99 -7.84 -11.41 24.09
N VAL A 100 -7.86 -12.62 24.67
CA VAL A 100 -8.58 -13.79 24.13
C VAL A 100 -10.07 -13.48 23.95
N ARG A 101 -10.62 -12.60 24.81
CA ARG A 101 -12.04 -12.20 24.81
C ARG A 101 -12.29 -10.89 24.08
N GLN A 102 -11.27 -10.28 23.45
CA GLN A 102 -11.50 -9.09 22.64
C GLN A 102 -12.33 -9.49 21.43
N ARG A 103 -13.52 -8.93 21.27
CA ARG A 103 -14.44 -9.28 20.17
C ARG A 103 -14.28 -8.32 18.99
N ALA A 104 -14.65 -8.78 17.79
CA ALA A 104 -14.89 -7.92 16.64
C ALA A 104 -16.15 -7.08 16.87
N SER A 105 -16.32 -6.01 16.09
CA SER A 105 -17.63 -5.32 16.05
C SER A 105 -18.67 -6.23 15.39
N LEU A 106 -19.94 -6.09 15.79
CA LEU A 106 -21.05 -6.83 15.18
C LEU A 106 -21.18 -6.53 13.67
N GLU A 107 -20.85 -5.30 13.26
CA GLU A 107 -20.80 -4.90 11.85
C GLU A 107 -19.72 -5.69 11.10
N ALA A 108 -18.49 -5.72 11.61
CA ALA A 108 -17.40 -6.48 10.98
C ALA A 108 -17.67 -7.99 10.93
N TRP A 109 -18.34 -8.54 11.95
CA TRP A 109 -18.77 -9.93 11.94
C TRP A 109 -19.80 -10.23 10.83
N ARG A 110 -20.81 -9.36 10.70
CA ARG A 110 -21.87 -9.49 9.69
C ARG A 110 -21.32 -9.31 8.29
N ASP A 111 -20.46 -8.31 8.09
CA ASP A 111 -19.89 -8.01 6.78
C ASP A 111 -18.86 -9.05 6.35
N ALA A 112 -18.26 -9.81 7.28
CA ALA A 112 -17.39 -10.95 6.98
C ALA A 112 -18.14 -12.17 6.39
N THR A 113 -19.45 -12.05 6.20
CA THR A 113 -20.25 -12.98 5.38
C THR A 113 -20.32 -12.56 3.91
N THR A 114 -20.01 -11.30 3.64
CA THR A 114 -20.19 -10.66 2.34
C THR A 114 -18.85 -10.54 1.63
N SER A 115 -18.81 -10.80 0.33
CA SER A 115 -17.60 -10.68 -0.49
C SER A 115 -17.14 -9.22 -0.72
N SER A 116 -17.63 -8.27 0.09
CA SER A 116 -17.51 -6.81 -0.11
C SER A 116 -16.09 -6.26 0.02
N GLY A 117 -15.13 -7.04 0.54
CA GLY A 117 -13.73 -6.63 0.56
C GLY A 117 -13.36 -5.58 1.62
N THR A 118 -14.25 -5.32 2.57
CA THR A 118 -14.14 -4.26 3.59
C THR A 118 -13.61 -4.77 4.94
N VAL A 119 -13.79 -6.06 5.22
CA VAL A 119 -13.29 -6.71 6.45
C VAL A 119 -11.85 -7.16 6.26
N MET A 120 -11.01 -6.87 7.25
CA MET A 120 -9.60 -7.24 7.23
C MET A 120 -9.28 -8.37 8.20
N LEU A 121 -8.47 -9.31 7.70
CA LEU A 121 -7.78 -10.32 8.48
C LEU A 121 -6.37 -9.81 8.78
N ARG A 122 -6.08 -9.51 10.04
CA ARG A 122 -4.79 -8.97 10.49
C ARG A 122 -4.22 -9.76 11.64
N GLY A 123 -2.90 -9.77 11.72
CA GLY A 123 -2.20 -10.29 12.86
C GLY A 123 -0.78 -9.75 12.92
N SER A 124 -0.14 -10.00 14.05
CA SER A 124 1.27 -9.72 14.27
C SER A 124 2.04 -11.01 14.47
N LEU A 125 3.27 -11.03 13.97
CA LEU A 125 4.22 -12.09 14.24
C LEU A 125 5.07 -11.64 15.43
N VAL A 126 5.03 -12.40 16.51
CA VAL A 126 5.76 -12.10 17.74
C VAL A 126 6.82 -13.16 17.97
N LEU A 127 8.03 -12.74 18.32
CA LEU A 127 9.11 -13.67 18.67
C LEU A 127 8.77 -14.34 20.00
N SER A 128 8.80 -15.67 20.01
CA SER A 128 8.62 -16.49 21.20
C SER A 128 10.00 -16.85 21.78
N GLY A 129 10.11 -16.80 23.11
CA GLY A 129 11.25 -17.35 23.85
C GLY A 129 11.08 -18.82 24.23
N ASP A 130 9.94 -19.42 23.87
CA ASP A 130 9.59 -20.80 24.19
C ASP A 130 9.80 -21.69 22.96
N ASP A 131 10.89 -22.46 22.97
CA ASP A 131 11.29 -23.38 21.90
C ASP A 131 10.21 -24.47 21.62
N SER A 132 9.28 -24.71 22.56
CA SER A 132 8.21 -25.71 22.41
C SER A 132 7.03 -25.24 21.56
N ARG A 133 6.86 -23.93 21.37
CA ARG A 133 5.74 -23.31 20.61
C ARG A 133 6.14 -22.80 19.21
N GLY A 134 7.41 -23.00 18.85
CA GLY A 134 8.01 -22.37 17.67
C GLY A 134 8.51 -20.96 17.94
N TYR A 135 9.49 -20.51 17.16
CA TYR A 135 10.22 -19.25 17.40
C TYR A 135 9.41 -17.99 17.11
N ILE A 136 8.37 -18.11 16.30
CA ILE A 136 7.44 -17.04 15.97
C ILE A 136 6.04 -17.53 16.33
N THR A 137 5.31 -16.74 17.09
CA THR A 137 3.90 -16.99 17.36
C THR A 137 3.09 -15.95 16.61
N ALA A 138 2.13 -16.41 15.82
CA ALA A 138 1.14 -15.54 15.22
C ALA A 138 0.14 -15.10 16.30
N ARG A 139 -0.15 -13.80 16.34
CA ARG A 139 -1.24 -13.23 17.13
C ARG A 139 -2.23 -12.61 16.16
N LEU A 140 -3.45 -13.10 16.14
CA LEU A 140 -4.49 -12.58 15.25
C LEU A 140 -5.28 -11.49 15.97
N ASP A 141 -5.67 -10.47 15.21
CA ASP A 141 -6.52 -9.40 15.70
C ASP A 141 -8.00 -9.74 15.41
N PRO A 142 -8.96 -9.17 16.16
CA PRO A 142 -10.37 -9.32 15.82
C PRO A 142 -10.65 -8.83 14.39
N LEU A 143 -11.69 -9.40 13.77
CA LEU A 143 -12.22 -8.88 12.51
C LEU A 143 -12.51 -7.38 12.67
N SER A 144 -12.07 -6.60 11.69
CA SER A 144 -12.21 -5.15 11.71
C SER A 144 -12.44 -4.62 10.32
N HIS A 145 -13.18 -3.52 10.23
CA HIS A 145 -13.23 -2.71 9.02
C HIS A 145 -11.94 -1.89 8.92
N GLU A 146 -11.45 -1.69 7.69
CA GLU A 146 -10.68 -0.48 7.45
C GLU A 146 -11.60 0.73 7.51
N GLU A 147 -11.05 1.89 7.89
CA GLU A 147 -11.74 3.18 7.95
C GLU A 147 -12.89 3.23 6.94
N TYR A 148 -14.11 3.44 7.45
CA TYR A 148 -15.35 3.18 6.71
C TYR A 148 -15.29 3.70 5.26
N GLY A 149 -15.52 2.80 4.30
CA GLY A 149 -15.52 3.10 2.86
C GLY A 149 -14.16 2.98 2.16
N ARG A 150 -13.05 2.77 2.88
CA ARG A 150 -11.73 2.51 2.26
C ARG A 150 -11.50 1.02 2.07
N SER A 151 -10.97 0.68 0.90
CA SER A 151 -10.44 -0.65 0.60
C SER A 151 -9.25 -0.51 -0.35
N PHE A 152 -8.62 -1.61 -0.73
CA PHE A 152 -7.53 -1.59 -1.72
C PHE A 152 -7.95 -2.29 -3.00
N ARG A 153 -7.27 -1.98 -4.09
CA ARG A 153 -7.65 -2.43 -5.43
C ARG A 153 -7.71 -3.95 -5.55
N PHE A 154 -6.77 -4.65 -4.91
CA PHE A 154 -6.77 -6.11 -4.91
C PHE A 154 -8.01 -6.70 -4.21
N SER A 155 -8.46 -6.17 -3.07
CA SER A 155 -9.67 -6.72 -2.42
C SER A 155 -10.92 -6.46 -3.25
N ARG A 156 -10.99 -5.34 -3.99
CA ARG A 156 -12.09 -5.06 -4.92
C ARG A 156 -12.11 -5.97 -6.15
N ALA A 157 -10.93 -6.38 -6.63
CA ALA A 157 -10.79 -7.23 -7.80
C ALA A 157 -11.03 -8.71 -7.49
N PHE A 158 -10.55 -9.17 -6.35
CA PHE A 158 -10.46 -10.59 -6.00
C PHE A 158 -11.39 -11.00 -4.86
N GLY A 159 -11.90 -10.05 -4.08
CA GLY A 159 -12.64 -10.29 -2.84
C GLY A 159 -11.76 -10.07 -1.59
N GLY A 160 -12.38 -9.66 -0.48
CA GLY A 160 -11.67 -9.50 0.81
C GLY A 160 -11.18 -10.81 1.40
N ASP A 161 -11.96 -11.86 1.19
CA ASP A 161 -11.72 -13.20 1.74
C ASP A 161 -10.56 -13.91 1.05
N SER A 162 -10.20 -13.48 -0.17
CA SER A 162 -8.99 -13.91 -0.88
C SER A 162 -7.71 -13.38 -0.25
N LEU A 163 -7.79 -12.61 0.84
CA LEU A 163 -6.64 -12.24 1.64
C LEU A 163 -6.60 -13.05 2.94
N GLN A 164 -5.71 -14.03 2.92
CA GLN A 164 -5.11 -14.77 4.04
C GLN A 164 -5.98 -15.87 4.68
N ALA A 165 -5.72 -17.12 4.27
CA ALA A 165 -6.08 -18.30 5.03
C ALA A 165 -4.90 -18.68 5.97
N PRO A 166 -5.13 -18.88 7.29
CA PRO A 166 -4.07 -19.16 8.26
C PRO A 166 -3.27 -20.45 8.01
N ASP A 167 -3.91 -21.45 7.41
CA ASP A 167 -3.34 -22.75 7.05
C ASP A 167 -2.25 -22.65 5.97
N GLN A 168 -2.25 -21.59 5.15
CA GLN A 168 -1.20 -21.35 4.15
C GLN A 168 -0.03 -20.47 4.63
N LEU A 169 -0.09 -19.88 5.85
CA LEU A 169 1.04 -19.13 6.41
C LEU A 169 2.28 -20.00 6.62
N GLU A 170 2.10 -21.31 6.80
CA GLU A 170 3.21 -22.27 6.88
C GLU A 170 4.05 -22.29 5.59
N ALA A 171 3.50 -21.93 4.42
CA ALA A 171 4.16 -22.27 3.17
C ALA A 171 5.30 -21.32 2.74
N LYS A 172 5.26 -20.00 3.00
CA LYS A 172 6.25 -19.05 2.43
C LYS A 172 6.40 -17.76 3.23
N LEU A 173 7.07 -17.80 4.40
CA LEU A 173 7.60 -16.57 4.99
C LEU A 173 8.69 -16.00 4.08
N PRO A 174 8.68 -14.69 3.76
CA PRO A 174 9.77 -14.07 3.03
C PRO A 174 11.10 -14.36 3.71
N TYR A 175 12.13 -14.73 2.93
CA TYR A 175 13.48 -15.04 3.43
C TYR A 175 14.02 -13.97 4.39
N VAL A 176 13.65 -12.69 4.20
CA VAL A 176 13.99 -11.59 5.09
C VAL A 176 13.46 -11.79 6.53
N VAL A 177 12.23 -12.26 6.70
CA VAL A 177 11.64 -12.50 8.04
C VAL A 177 12.38 -13.64 8.74
N GLN A 178 12.69 -14.70 8.00
CA GLN A 178 13.45 -15.85 8.51
C GLN A 178 14.87 -15.43 8.94
N LYS A 179 15.55 -14.62 8.12
CA LYS A 179 16.88 -14.08 8.42
C LYS A 179 16.88 -13.13 9.63
N LEU A 180 15.83 -12.32 9.78
CA LEU A 180 15.67 -11.42 10.93
C LEU A 180 15.50 -12.23 12.23
N ALA A 181 14.68 -13.27 12.21
CA ALA A 181 14.52 -14.18 13.35
C ALA A 181 15.86 -14.85 13.73
N GLN A 182 16.63 -15.32 12.74
CA GLN A 182 17.96 -15.89 12.97
C GLN A 182 18.97 -14.87 13.54
N ARG A 183 18.95 -13.63 13.05
CA ARG A 183 19.84 -12.56 13.54
C ARG A 183 19.50 -12.14 14.98
N TRP A 184 18.22 -12.13 15.31
CA TRP A 184 17.76 -11.90 16.68
C TRP A 184 18.27 -13.00 17.64
N LYS A 185 18.22 -14.28 17.22
CA LYS A 185 18.75 -15.42 18.00
C LYS A 185 20.24 -15.27 18.35
N LYS A 186 21.04 -14.74 17.44
CA LYS A 186 22.49 -14.53 17.62
C LYS A 186 22.83 -13.26 18.43
N SER A 187 21.84 -12.43 18.75
CA SER A 187 22.05 -11.16 19.46
C SER A 187 21.97 -11.35 20.99
N SER A 188 22.90 -10.72 21.71
CA SER A 188 22.94 -10.73 23.18
C SER A 188 21.67 -10.11 23.78
N SER A 189 21.34 -10.47 25.02
CA SER A 189 20.13 -10.03 25.73
C SER A 189 19.92 -8.50 25.76
N VAL A 190 21.01 -7.72 25.78
CA VAL A 190 20.99 -6.25 25.75
C VAL A 190 20.64 -5.69 24.36
N ALA A 191 21.00 -6.39 23.28
CA ALA A 191 20.69 -5.99 21.89
C ALA A 191 19.28 -6.41 21.44
N ARG A 192 18.63 -7.35 22.16
CA ARG A 192 17.26 -7.79 21.86
C ARG A 192 16.21 -6.70 22.06
N GLY A 193 16.49 -5.67 22.87
CA GLY A 193 15.61 -4.52 23.10
C GLY A 193 15.68 -3.41 22.04
N VAL A 194 16.63 -3.47 21.08
CA VAL A 194 16.91 -2.34 20.15
C VAL A 194 16.49 -2.64 18.70
N LEU A 195 16.12 -3.89 18.38
CA LEU A 195 15.67 -4.29 17.04
C LEU A 195 14.14 -4.20 16.90
N TYR A 196 13.60 -2.98 16.98
CA TYR A 196 12.25 -2.71 16.48
C TYR A 196 12.33 -2.39 14.98
N MET A 197 12.22 -3.42 14.13
CA MET A 197 11.97 -3.21 12.71
C MET A 197 10.54 -3.64 12.41
N CYS A 198 9.65 -2.67 12.22
CA CYS A 198 8.27 -2.92 11.82
C CYS A 198 8.24 -3.15 10.30
N TYR A 199 8.08 -4.41 9.88
CA TYR A 199 7.77 -4.77 8.50
C TYR A 199 6.30 -5.17 8.39
N GLU A 200 5.58 -4.61 7.43
CA GLU A 200 4.27 -5.11 7.03
C GLU A 200 4.45 -6.14 5.91
N VAL A 201 3.90 -7.34 6.09
CA VAL A 201 3.89 -8.39 5.06
C VAL A 201 2.44 -8.65 4.67
N LYS A 202 2.17 -8.63 3.37
CA LYS A 202 0.84 -8.89 2.81
C LYS A 202 0.82 -10.26 2.15
N PHE A 203 -0.08 -11.13 2.59
CA PHE A 203 -0.32 -12.43 1.98
C PHE A 203 -1.60 -12.38 1.14
N PHE A 204 -1.65 -13.23 0.12
CA PHE A 204 -2.80 -13.40 -0.76
C PHE A 204 -3.12 -14.90 -0.82
N ALA A 205 -4.37 -15.26 -0.57
CA ALA A 205 -4.82 -16.64 -0.58
C ALA A 205 -5.12 -17.08 -2.01
N ILE A 206 -4.42 -18.12 -2.47
CA ILE A 206 -4.52 -18.63 -3.84
C ILE A 206 -5.36 -19.92 -3.90
N LYS A 207 -5.40 -20.69 -2.81
CA LYS A 207 -6.21 -21.92 -2.68
C LYS A 207 -6.68 -22.06 -1.23
N GLY A 208 -7.80 -22.71 -0.99
CA GLY A 208 -8.30 -22.96 0.37
C GLY A 208 -9.76 -23.40 0.39
N THR A 209 -10.17 -24.04 1.48
CA THR A 209 -11.54 -24.51 1.69
C THR A 209 -12.49 -23.31 1.78
N GLY A 210 -13.40 -23.16 0.82
CA GLY A 210 -14.30 -22.01 0.70
C GLY A 210 -13.83 -20.91 -0.26
N ILE A 211 -12.64 -21.04 -0.86
CA ILE A 211 -12.25 -20.25 -2.04
C ILE A 211 -12.79 -20.99 -3.26
N SER A 212 -14.06 -20.78 -3.60
CA SER A 212 -14.64 -21.29 -4.84
C SER A 212 -14.33 -20.33 -5.99
N GLU A 213 -14.32 -20.85 -7.22
CA GLU A 213 -14.26 -20.06 -8.47
C GLU A 213 -15.37 -18.98 -8.55
N SER A 214 -16.40 -19.06 -7.68
CA SER A 214 -17.57 -18.19 -7.64
C SER A 214 -17.55 -17.09 -6.56
N THR A 215 -16.60 -17.09 -5.62
CA THR A 215 -16.48 -16.02 -4.58
C THR A 215 -15.74 -14.78 -5.06
N CYS A 216 -15.01 -14.91 -6.17
CA CYS A 216 -14.30 -13.80 -6.77
C CYS A 216 -15.27 -12.95 -7.59
N ILE A 217 -15.35 -11.64 -7.30
CA ILE A 217 -16.30 -10.74 -7.97
C ILE A 217 -16.07 -10.69 -9.49
N LYS A 218 -14.83 -10.93 -9.95
CA LYS A 218 -14.47 -11.03 -11.38
C LYS A 218 -13.30 -11.96 -11.73
N HIS A 219 -12.30 -12.11 -10.85
CA HIS A 219 -11.05 -12.81 -11.17
C HIS A 219 -10.74 -13.92 -10.19
N THR A 220 -10.55 -15.15 -10.66
CA THR A 220 -10.11 -16.28 -9.83
C THR A 220 -8.64 -16.59 -10.15
N PRO A 221 -7.67 -15.99 -9.43
CA PRO A 221 -6.25 -16.17 -9.74
C PRO A 221 -5.82 -17.58 -9.36
N ALA A 222 -5.16 -18.28 -10.29
CA ALA A 222 -4.61 -19.60 -10.02
C ALA A 222 -3.25 -19.53 -9.30
N SER A 223 -2.62 -18.36 -9.29
CA SER A 223 -1.29 -18.09 -8.74
C SER A 223 -1.10 -16.64 -8.29
N ILE A 224 -0.04 -16.37 -7.50
CA ILE A 224 0.39 -15.00 -7.18
C ILE A 224 0.84 -14.25 -8.44
N GLU A 225 1.38 -14.98 -9.42
CA GLU A 225 1.76 -14.39 -10.71
C GLU A 225 0.54 -13.82 -11.43
N ASP A 226 -0.62 -14.51 -11.40
CA ASP A 226 -1.86 -14.00 -11.98
C ASP A 226 -2.35 -12.72 -11.30
N VAL A 227 -2.21 -12.63 -9.96
CA VAL A 227 -2.55 -11.41 -9.20
C VAL A 227 -1.66 -10.23 -9.60
N ILE A 228 -0.36 -10.49 -9.77
CA ILE A 228 0.59 -9.46 -10.19
C ILE A 228 0.33 -9.07 -11.65
N GLN A 229 0.16 -10.06 -12.54
CA GLN A 229 -0.14 -9.91 -13.96
C GLN A 229 -1.41 -9.09 -14.17
N TRP A 230 -2.43 -9.31 -13.34
CA TRP A 230 -3.69 -8.55 -13.39
C TRP A 230 -3.50 -7.07 -13.09
N LEU A 231 -2.59 -6.70 -12.18
CA LEU A 231 -2.30 -5.29 -11.85
C LEU A 231 -1.30 -4.69 -12.83
N ILE A 232 -0.20 -5.40 -13.08
CA ILE A 232 0.95 -4.99 -13.88
C ILE A 232 1.13 -6.06 -14.97
N PRO A 233 0.83 -5.75 -16.24
CA PRO A 233 0.93 -6.74 -17.30
C PRO A 233 2.40 -7.10 -17.55
N LEU A 234 2.83 -8.24 -17.01
CA LEU A 234 4.19 -8.74 -17.09
C LEU A 234 4.49 -9.36 -18.46
N ASP A 235 3.49 -9.62 -19.29
CA ASP A 235 3.62 -10.04 -20.68
C ASP A 235 4.12 -8.92 -21.61
N LEU A 236 3.90 -7.66 -21.24
CA LEU A 236 4.39 -6.52 -21.99
C LEU A 236 5.90 -6.32 -21.78
N GLU A 237 6.66 -6.29 -22.88
CA GLU A 237 8.11 -6.11 -22.89
C GLU A 237 8.57 -4.83 -22.16
N LYS A 238 7.78 -3.75 -22.28
CA LYS A 238 8.03 -2.49 -21.56
C LYS A 238 8.03 -2.65 -20.04
N ASN A 239 7.22 -3.56 -19.50
CA ASN A 239 7.20 -3.83 -18.07
C ASN A 239 8.31 -4.80 -17.68
N ARG A 240 8.57 -5.85 -18.47
CA ARG A 240 9.67 -6.82 -18.23
C ARG A 240 11.05 -6.18 -18.18
N SER A 241 11.27 -5.14 -18.98
CA SER A 241 12.54 -4.40 -19.02
C SER A 241 12.78 -3.48 -17.82
N VAL A 242 11.77 -3.27 -16.96
CA VAL A 242 11.92 -2.48 -15.73
C VAL A 242 12.60 -3.32 -14.65
N LEU A 243 13.49 -2.68 -13.87
CA LEU A 243 14.12 -3.32 -12.70
C LEU A 243 13.09 -3.97 -11.77
N ALA A 244 13.32 -5.23 -11.38
CA ALA A 244 12.40 -6.02 -10.55
C ALA A 244 12.04 -5.32 -9.23
N CYS A 245 12.99 -4.65 -8.56
CA CYS A 245 12.70 -3.89 -7.33
C CYS A 245 11.79 -2.69 -7.57
N LYS A 246 11.91 -2.04 -8.73
CA LYS A 246 11.04 -0.92 -9.13
C LYS A 246 9.64 -1.43 -9.45
N LEU A 247 9.51 -2.54 -10.15
CA LEU A 247 8.23 -3.22 -10.39
C LEU A 247 7.56 -3.66 -9.09
N TYR A 248 8.30 -4.29 -8.18
CA TYR A 248 7.81 -4.70 -6.86
C TYR A 248 7.25 -3.52 -6.07
N SER A 249 7.92 -2.36 -6.11
CA SER A 249 7.41 -1.14 -5.46
C SER A 249 6.06 -0.66 -6.04
N ARG A 250 5.71 -1.06 -7.28
CA ARG A 250 4.43 -0.69 -7.91
C ARG A 250 3.26 -1.52 -7.40
N LEU A 251 3.49 -2.65 -6.73
CA LEU A 251 2.43 -3.40 -6.06
C LEU A 251 1.73 -2.57 -4.98
N GLU A 252 2.39 -1.54 -4.44
CA GLU A 252 1.79 -0.56 -3.53
C GLU A 252 0.56 0.13 -4.17
N LEU A 253 0.48 0.25 -5.50
CA LEU A 253 -0.71 0.78 -6.17
C LEU A 253 -1.93 -0.12 -5.90
N GLY A 254 -1.75 -1.45 -5.93
CA GLY A 254 -2.83 -2.40 -5.68
C GLY A 254 -3.23 -2.54 -4.21
N PHE A 255 -2.33 -2.20 -3.29
CA PHE A 255 -2.53 -2.26 -1.83
C PHE A 255 -2.84 -0.91 -1.17
N SER A 256 -2.83 0.18 -1.93
CA SER A 256 -3.14 1.52 -1.42
C SER A 256 -4.57 1.55 -0.91
N LYS A 257 -4.76 2.03 0.32
CA LYS A 257 -6.08 2.20 0.93
C LYS A 257 -6.74 3.45 0.36
N THR A 258 -7.87 3.29 -0.29
CA THR A 258 -8.51 4.35 -1.07
C THR A 258 -10.02 4.16 -1.09
N TYR A 259 -10.75 5.25 -1.32
CA TYR A 259 -12.16 5.20 -1.68
C TYR A 259 -12.31 4.93 -3.18
N PRO A 260 -12.95 3.83 -3.62
CA PRO A 260 -13.34 3.69 -5.01
C PRO A 260 -14.44 4.72 -5.32
N THR A 261 -14.30 5.47 -6.41
CA THR A 261 -15.26 6.54 -6.75
C THR A 261 -15.87 6.31 -8.13
N VAL A 262 -15.44 7.07 -9.14
CA VAL A 262 -15.98 7.00 -10.50
C VAL A 262 -15.12 6.09 -11.36
N ALA A 263 -15.76 5.21 -12.12
CA ALA A 263 -15.11 4.45 -13.19
C ALA A 263 -15.11 5.25 -14.49
N PHE A 264 -13.94 5.37 -15.10
CA PHE A 264 -13.77 6.04 -16.38
C PHE A 264 -13.76 5.00 -17.50
N LEU A 265 -14.39 5.34 -18.62
CA LEU A 265 -14.20 4.62 -19.87
C LEU A 265 -12.79 4.88 -20.41
N PRO A 266 -12.18 3.93 -21.16
CA PRO A 266 -10.90 4.16 -21.82
C PRO A 266 -10.80 5.47 -22.60
N GLY A 267 -11.85 5.84 -23.34
CA GLY A 267 -11.91 7.11 -24.09
C GLY A 267 -11.98 8.38 -23.23
N GLN A 268 -12.26 8.25 -21.93
CA GLN A 268 -12.31 9.37 -20.97
C GLN A 268 -10.99 9.58 -20.22
N ILE A 269 -10.00 8.70 -20.44
CA ILE A 269 -8.68 8.78 -19.82
C ILE A 269 -7.68 9.29 -20.87
N ASP A 270 -7.41 10.59 -20.82
CA ASP A 270 -6.48 11.25 -21.73
C ASP A 270 -5.04 11.03 -21.29
N GLU A 271 -4.22 10.40 -22.12
CA GLU A 271 -2.77 10.38 -21.92
C GLU A 271 -2.15 11.65 -22.49
N VAL A 272 -1.63 12.51 -21.62
CA VAL A 272 -0.97 13.76 -21.99
C VAL A 272 0.52 13.72 -21.67
N ASN A 273 1.28 14.63 -22.28
CA ASN A 273 2.69 14.83 -21.97
C ASN A 273 2.84 15.62 -20.66
N ASP A 274 3.93 15.36 -19.94
CA ASP A 274 4.35 16.26 -18.88
C ASP A 274 4.63 17.66 -19.43
N ALA A 275 4.37 18.69 -18.63
CA ALA A 275 4.87 20.03 -18.92
C ALA A 275 6.35 20.09 -18.56
N TYR A 276 7.14 20.73 -19.42
CA TYR A 276 8.57 20.91 -19.21
C TYR A 276 8.88 22.38 -18.94
N GLY A 277 10.02 22.64 -18.29
CA GLY A 277 10.52 24.00 -18.14
C GLY A 277 10.64 24.65 -19.52
N ASN A 278 10.35 25.94 -19.59
CA ASN A 278 10.56 26.72 -20.80
C ASN A 278 11.83 27.56 -20.64
N ALA A 279 12.19 28.27 -21.70
CA ALA A 279 13.29 29.22 -21.69
C ALA A 279 12.86 30.61 -21.17
N ALA A 280 11.81 30.68 -20.35
CA ALA A 280 11.41 31.96 -19.77
C ALA A 280 12.48 32.41 -18.76
N ASP A 281 12.71 33.72 -18.70
CA ASP A 281 13.68 34.30 -17.78
C ASP A 281 13.27 34.00 -16.32
N GLU A 282 14.20 33.43 -15.56
CA GLU A 282 14.03 33.21 -14.12
C GLU A 282 14.03 34.55 -13.39
N ASP A 283 13.06 34.74 -12.47
CA ASP A 283 13.00 35.95 -11.66
C ASP A 283 14.07 35.91 -10.56
N THR A 284 15.16 36.63 -10.77
CA THR A 284 16.33 36.63 -9.87
C THR A 284 16.23 37.65 -8.73
N ARG A 285 15.11 38.37 -8.59
CA ARG A 285 14.95 39.45 -7.58
C ARG A 285 15.13 38.99 -6.14
N PHE A 286 14.87 37.71 -5.85
CA PHE A 286 14.91 37.13 -4.51
C PHE A 286 16.03 36.11 -4.32
N ASN A 287 17.01 36.07 -5.23
CA ASN A 287 18.13 35.14 -5.12
C ASN A 287 18.96 35.41 -3.87
N ASP A 288 19.24 34.35 -3.11
CA ASP A 288 20.14 34.42 -1.96
C ASP A 288 21.57 34.67 -2.47
N THR A 289 22.12 35.84 -2.18
CA THR A 289 23.45 36.24 -2.64
C THR A 289 24.57 35.40 -2.04
N ASN A 290 24.30 34.60 -1.00
CA ASN A 290 25.28 33.69 -0.39
C ASN A 290 25.38 32.33 -1.09
N LEU A 291 24.50 32.05 -2.07
CA LEU A 291 24.51 30.82 -2.84
C LEU A 291 25.10 31.06 -4.24
N ASP A 292 25.84 30.09 -4.73
CA ASP A 292 26.20 30.04 -6.14
C ASP A 292 25.01 29.48 -6.93
N TRP A 293 24.39 30.34 -7.73
CA TRP A 293 23.25 29.99 -8.58
C TRP A 293 23.69 29.47 -9.98
N ALA A 294 24.99 29.42 -10.29
CA ALA A 294 25.51 28.83 -11.53
C ALA A 294 25.75 27.32 -11.33
N PRO A 295 24.88 26.41 -11.84
CA PRO A 295 24.78 26.08 -13.26
C PRO A 295 23.36 25.71 -13.72
N PHE A 296 22.31 26.22 -13.06
CA PHE A 296 20.92 25.94 -13.46
C PHE A 296 20.47 26.67 -14.73
N THR A 297 21.33 27.52 -15.29
CA THR A 297 21.07 28.42 -16.43
C THR A 297 21.45 27.83 -17.80
N THR A 298 21.99 26.61 -17.85
CA THR A 298 22.20 25.98 -19.17
C THR A 298 20.84 25.63 -19.75
N PHE A 299 20.44 26.27 -20.86
CA PHE A 299 19.17 26.08 -21.57
C PHE A 299 18.71 24.61 -21.71
N MET A 300 19.66 23.67 -21.84
CA MET A 300 19.39 22.22 -21.90
C MET A 300 18.86 21.61 -20.59
N HIS A 301 19.21 22.16 -19.42
CA HIS A 301 18.76 21.66 -18.11
C HIS A 301 17.38 22.19 -17.72
N GLN A 302 17.00 23.39 -18.19
CA GLN A 302 15.67 23.97 -17.91
C GLN A 302 14.60 23.34 -18.80
N SER A 303 14.88 23.17 -20.09
CA SER A 303 13.92 22.64 -21.08
C SER A 303 13.60 21.14 -20.95
N SER A 304 14.40 20.38 -20.19
CA SER A 304 14.21 18.94 -19.95
C SER A 304 13.58 18.62 -18.59
N ARG A 305 13.40 19.62 -17.71
CA ARG A 305 12.86 19.40 -16.37
C ARG A 305 11.35 19.33 -16.41
N VAL A 306 10.78 18.25 -15.91
CA VAL A 306 9.34 18.08 -15.71
C VAL A 306 8.85 19.05 -14.63
N MET A 307 7.85 19.87 -14.96
CA MET A 307 7.25 20.89 -14.09
C MET A 307 5.89 20.45 -13.52
N THR A 308 5.33 19.35 -14.02
CA THR A 308 4.05 18.78 -13.58
C THR A 308 4.24 17.37 -13.02
N ASP A 309 5.36 17.09 -12.37
CA ASP A 309 5.68 15.75 -11.87
C ASP A 309 4.58 15.25 -10.94
N GLY A 310 3.92 14.17 -11.35
CA GLY A 310 2.86 13.55 -10.58
C GLY A 310 1.52 14.31 -10.60
N CYS A 311 1.34 15.33 -11.43
CA CYS A 311 0.14 16.17 -11.44
C CYS A 311 -0.54 16.20 -12.82
N ALA A 312 -1.87 16.13 -12.85
CA ALA A 312 -2.68 16.28 -14.06
C ALA A 312 -4.03 16.95 -13.76
N ARG A 313 -4.90 17.09 -14.76
CA ARG A 313 -6.22 17.71 -14.60
C ARG A 313 -7.36 16.68 -14.61
N ILE A 314 -8.48 17.05 -14.01
CA ILE A 314 -9.75 16.33 -14.06
C ILE A 314 -10.88 17.31 -14.37
N SER A 315 -11.82 16.92 -15.23
CA SER A 315 -12.97 17.76 -15.60
C SER A 315 -13.81 18.16 -14.38
N VAL A 316 -14.50 19.31 -14.46
CA VAL A 316 -15.36 19.78 -13.37
C VAL A 316 -16.48 18.79 -13.04
N LYS A 317 -17.10 18.13 -14.05
CA LYS A 317 -18.16 17.16 -13.77
C LYS A 317 -17.64 15.85 -13.23
N ALA A 318 -16.46 15.37 -13.66
CA ALA A 318 -15.86 14.18 -13.05
C ALA A 318 -15.48 14.43 -11.58
N ALA A 319 -14.89 15.58 -11.26
CA ALA A 319 -14.61 15.99 -9.88
C ALA A 319 -15.89 16.06 -9.03
N SER A 320 -16.98 16.57 -9.60
CA SER A 320 -18.28 16.65 -8.92
C SER A 320 -18.88 15.26 -8.70
N ALA A 321 -18.85 14.39 -9.72
CA ALA A 321 -19.35 13.02 -9.62
C ALA A 321 -18.58 12.19 -8.59
N LEU A 322 -17.25 12.36 -8.53
CA LEU A 322 -16.41 11.77 -7.50
C LEU A 322 -16.82 12.23 -6.10
N TRP A 323 -17.05 13.54 -5.92
CA TRP A 323 -17.39 14.10 -4.61
C TRP A 323 -18.79 13.69 -4.15
N GLN A 324 -19.73 13.54 -5.09
CA GLN A 324 -21.09 13.04 -4.80
C GLN A 324 -21.11 11.63 -4.22
N CYS A 325 -20.08 10.80 -4.46
CA CYS A 325 -19.96 9.47 -3.83
C CYS A 325 -19.92 9.54 -2.29
N PHE A 326 -19.55 10.68 -1.71
CA PHE A 326 -19.49 10.87 -0.26
C PHE A 326 -20.81 11.40 0.35
N GLY A 327 -21.80 11.71 -0.47
CA GLY A 327 -23.11 12.18 0.00
C GLY A 327 -23.08 13.49 0.79
N THR A 328 -22.01 14.28 0.65
CA THR A 328 -21.83 15.56 1.37
C THR A 328 -22.37 16.75 0.57
N ALA A 329 -22.83 17.78 1.28
CA ALA A 329 -23.17 19.08 0.73
C ALA A 329 -21.94 20.03 0.65
N ASP A 330 -20.76 19.56 1.06
CA ASP A 330 -19.54 20.36 1.05
C ASP A 330 -19.12 20.76 -0.38
N PRO A 331 -18.46 21.92 -0.55
CA PRO A 331 -17.92 22.33 -1.83
C PRO A 331 -16.95 21.29 -2.42
N VAL A 332 -17.05 21.06 -3.73
CA VAL A 332 -16.16 20.14 -4.46
C VAL A 332 -14.69 20.59 -4.33
N PRO A 333 -13.79 19.74 -3.81
CA PRO A 333 -12.37 20.06 -3.67
C PRO A 333 -11.73 20.52 -4.98
N SER A 334 -10.67 21.33 -4.86
CA SER A 334 -9.89 21.79 -6.02
C SER A 334 -8.85 20.76 -6.46
N VAL A 335 -8.37 19.92 -5.55
CA VAL A 335 -7.33 18.91 -5.81
C VAL A 335 -7.69 17.59 -5.15
N PHE A 336 -7.44 16.50 -5.88
CA PHE A 336 -7.63 15.13 -5.43
C PHE A 336 -6.32 14.37 -5.53
N GLN A 337 -5.88 13.72 -4.45
CA GLN A 337 -4.81 12.75 -4.47
C GLN A 337 -5.40 11.36 -4.65
N GLY A 338 -4.91 10.59 -5.62
CA GLY A 338 -5.50 9.29 -5.89
C GLY A 338 -4.65 8.38 -6.76
N ARG A 339 -5.32 7.35 -7.27
CA ARG A 339 -4.80 6.39 -8.25
C ARG A 339 -5.87 6.14 -9.30
N ILE A 340 -5.45 5.85 -10.52
CA ILE A 340 -6.32 5.38 -11.60
C ILE A 340 -5.46 4.63 -12.60
N ALA A 341 -5.90 3.47 -13.08
CA ALA A 341 -5.13 2.60 -13.96
C ALA A 341 -3.70 2.38 -13.43
N ASN A 342 -2.70 2.70 -14.23
CA ASN A 342 -1.27 2.68 -13.89
C ASN A 342 -0.73 3.99 -13.29
N ALA A 343 -1.58 5.00 -13.06
CA ALA A 343 -1.21 6.34 -12.62
C ALA A 343 -1.35 6.55 -11.10
N LYS A 344 -0.41 7.31 -10.51
CA LYS A 344 -0.42 7.78 -9.10
C LYS A 344 -0.05 9.25 -9.08
N GLY A 345 -0.85 10.07 -8.38
CA GLY A 345 -0.55 11.49 -8.27
C GLY A 345 -1.66 12.36 -7.71
N LEU A 346 -1.62 13.63 -8.12
CA LEU A 346 -2.62 14.66 -7.87
C LEU A 346 -3.38 14.98 -9.16
N TRP A 347 -4.68 15.23 -9.01
CA TRP A 347 -5.56 15.71 -10.07
C TRP A 347 -6.21 17.01 -9.64
N LEU A 348 -5.96 18.06 -10.41
CA LEU A 348 -6.50 19.39 -10.19
C LEU A 348 -7.78 19.56 -11.01
N LYS A 349 -8.82 20.12 -10.40
CA LYS A 349 -10.05 20.46 -11.10
C LYS A 349 -9.76 21.44 -12.23
N SER A 350 -10.23 21.11 -13.43
CA SER A 350 -10.01 21.88 -14.65
C SER A 350 -10.56 23.30 -14.54
N THR A 351 -9.83 24.25 -15.12
CA THR A 351 -10.31 25.61 -15.43
C THR A 351 -10.49 25.81 -16.94
N ASP A 352 -10.32 24.75 -17.72
CA ASP A 352 -10.45 24.75 -19.18
C ASP A 352 -11.91 24.56 -19.58
N HIS A 353 -12.63 25.68 -19.70
CA HIS A 353 -14.06 25.70 -20.02
C HIS A 353 -14.38 25.14 -21.41
N GLU A 354 -13.46 25.23 -22.37
CA GLU A 354 -13.67 24.73 -23.72
C GLU A 354 -13.60 23.21 -23.77
N LYS A 355 -12.61 22.62 -23.09
CA LYS A 355 -12.49 21.16 -22.99
C LYS A 355 -13.67 20.57 -22.21
N ASP A 356 -14.03 21.17 -21.08
CA ASP A 356 -15.17 20.73 -20.25
C ASP A 356 -16.53 20.86 -20.96
N ALA A 357 -16.65 21.73 -21.96
CA ALA A 357 -17.87 21.85 -22.76
C ALA A 357 -18.00 20.73 -23.82
N LYS A 358 -16.87 20.26 -24.38
CA LYS A 358 -16.84 19.22 -25.44
C LYS A 358 -16.97 17.83 -24.85
N ASP A 359 -16.20 17.54 -23.81
CA ASP A 359 -16.29 16.28 -23.08
C ASP A 359 -16.64 16.59 -21.62
N PRO A 360 -17.83 16.21 -21.15
CA PRO A 360 -18.23 16.52 -19.80
C PRO A 360 -17.43 15.76 -18.74
N ILE A 361 -16.97 14.52 -19.02
CA ILE A 361 -16.35 13.64 -18.03
C ILE A 361 -15.07 13.07 -18.62
N TRP A 362 -13.95 13.68 -18.23
CA TRP A 362 -12.61 13.22 -18.57
C TRP A 362 -11.64 13.39 -17.40
N ILE A 363 -10.52 12.67 -17.49
CA ILE A 363 -9.38 12.76 -16.61
C ILE A 363 -8.08 12.62 -17.42
N GLU A 364 -7.08 13.45 -17.12
CA GLU A 364 -5.76 13.35 -17.74
C GLU A 364 -4.81 12.49 -16.92
N THR A 365 -3.85 11.84 -17.57
CA THR A 365 -2.67 11.26 -16.91
C THR A 365 -1.40 11.71 -17.61
N THR A 366 -0.36 12.05 -16.86
CA THR A 366 0.96 12.39 -17.41
C THR A 366 1.94 11.20 -17.38
N ALA A 367 3.03 11.28 -18.15
CA ALA A 367 4.04 10.23 -18.18
C ALA A 367 4.69 10.03 -16.80
N SER A 368 4.94 11.11 -16.05
CA SER A 368 5.45 11.06 -14.67
C SER A 368 4.48 10.37 -13.70
N GLN A 369 3.16 10.46 -13.93
CA GLN A 369 2.16 9.76 -13.12
C GLN A 369 2.10 8.25 -13.41
N ARG A 370 2.24 7.84 -14.68
CA ARG A 370 2.14 6.43 -15.12
C ARG A 370 3.36 5.61 -14.66
N LYS A 371 3.12 4.63 -13.79
CA LYS A 371 4.19 3.91 -13.07
C LYS A 371 4.68 2.64 -13.77
N PHE A 372 3.90 2.12 -14.72
CA PHE A 372 4.15 0.96 -15.58
C PHE A 372 3.22 1.06 -16.82
N GLN A 373 3.38 0.24 -17.85
CA GLN A 373 2.49 0.20 -19.03
C GLN A 373 1.18 -0.53 -18.68
N ARG A 374 0.01 0.05 -19.01
CA ARG A 374 -1.32 -0.55 -18.77
C ARG A 374 -1.61 -1.71 -19.73
N HIS A 375 -2.61 -2.52 -19.41
CA HIS A 375 -3.08 -3.57 -20.32
C HIS A 375 -3.65 -2.97 -21.60
N ASP A 376 -3.48 -3.67 -22.72
CA ASP A 376 -4.08 -3.28 -23.99
C ASP A 376 -5.61 -3.34 -23.95
N GLU A 377 -6.20 -4.27 -23.17
CA GLU A 377 -7.65 -4.34 -22.95
C GLU A 377 -8.22 -3.10 -22.25
N ASP A 378 -7.41 -2.39 -21.45
CA ASP A 378 -7.82 -1.13 -20.82
C ASP A 378 -7.81 0.07 -21.81
N MET A 379 -7.51 -0.18 -23.09
CA MET A 379 -7.64 0.78 -24.19
C MET A 379 -8.97 0.65 -24.93
N ASP A 380 -9.72 -0.42 -24.69
CA ASP A 380 -10.94 -0.77 -25.43
C ASP A 380 -12.16 -0.76 -24.50
N GLU A 381 -13.17 0.04 -24.85
CA GLU A 381 -14.40 0.18 -24.07
C GLU A 381 -15.19 -1.14 -23.92
N ALA A 382 -14.97 -2.11 -24.80
CA ALA A 382 -15.64 -3.41 -24.73
C ALA A 382 -14.98 -4.38 -23.74
N THR A 383 -13.69 -4.22 -23.43
CA THR A 383 -12.89 -5.24 -22.71
C THR A 383 -12.19 -4.72 -21.45
N PHE A 384 -12.18 -3.41 -21.21
CA PHE A 384 -11.49 -2.82 -20.06
C PHE A 384 -11.94 -3.38 -18.70
N ASP A 385 -11.00 -3.48 -17.76
CA ASP A 385 -11.34 -3.79 -16.38
C ASP A 385 -11.69 -2.52 -15.60
N ARG A 386 -12.97 -2.38 -15.31
CA ARG A 386 -13.52 -1.31 -14.48
C ARG A 386 -12.76 -1.10 -13.16
N ASN A 387 -12.26 -2.16 -12.52
CA ASN A 387 -11.50 -2.03 -11.27
C ASN A 387 -10.16 -1.33 -11.46
N ARG A 388 -9.54 -1.43 -12.65
CA ARG A 388 -8.32 -0.71 -12.99
C ARG A 388 -8.63 0.72 -13.41
N THR A 389 -9.72 0.98 -14.13
CA THR A 389 -10.08 2.33 -14.60
C THR A 389 -10.93 3.15 -13.62
N THR A 390 -11.21 2.62 -12.42
CA THR A 390 -11.85 3.38 -11.34
C THR A 390 -10.86 4.33 -10.68
N PHE A 391 -11.28 5.58 -10.48
CA PHE A 391 -10.53 6.54 -9.69
C PHE A 391 -10.63 6.20 -8.21
N GLU A 392 -9.48 6.05 -7.59
CA GLU A 392 -9.29 5.61 -6.22
C GLU A 392 -8.77 6.79 -5.40
N LEU A 393 -9.67 7.45 -4.68
CA LEU A 393 -9.36 8.66 -3.91
C LEU A 393 -8.64 8.30 -2.62
N LEU A 394 -7.46 8.90 -2.41
CA LEU A 394 -6.64 8.77 -1.21
C LEU A 394 -6.87 9.95 -0.25
N ALA A 395 -6.80 11.17 -0.77
CA ALA A 395 -6.98 12.41 -0.02
C ALA A 395 -7.45 13.53 -0.95
N TRP A 396 -7.86 14.67 -0.41
CA TRP A 396 -8.32 15.83 -1.18
C TRP A 396 -7.92 17.13 -0.46
N SER A 397 -7.93 18.23 -1.20
CA SER A 397 -7.70 19.56 -0.64
C SER A 397 -8.83 19.95 0.31
N GLY A 398 -8.49 20.38 1.54
CA GLY A 398 -9.43 20.94 2.51
C GLY A 398 -9.09 22.38 2.90
N PRO A 399 -9.86 22.99 3.81
CA PRO A 399 -9.51 24.28 4.40
C PRO A 399 -8.11 24.24 5.03
N LEU A 400 -7.36 25.34 4.87
CA LEU A 400 -6.03 25.45 5.46
C LEU A 400 -6.15 25.54 6.99
N ALA A 401 -5.33 24.75 7.68
CA ALA A 401 -5.16 24.84 9.12
C ALA A 401 -3.79 25.45 9.44
N SER A 402 -3.68 26.11 10.60
CA SER A 402 -2.39 26.57 11.11
C SER A 402 -1.44 25.37 11.28
N SER A 403 -0.16 25.55 10.95
CA SER A 403 0.87 24.54 11.17
C SER A 403 2.01 25.11 12.01
N HIS A 404 2.66 24.24 12.80
CA HIS A 404 3.79 24.64 13.63
C HIS A 404 5.08 24.66 12.83
N LEU A 405 5.98 25.58 13.19
CA LEU A 405 7.33 25.57 12.67
C LEU A 405 8.07 24.31 13.16
N SER A 406 8.20 23.32 12.27
CA SER A 406 8.94 22.09 12.57
C SER A 406 10.40 22.39 12.92
N VAL A 407 10.91 21.74 13.96
CA VAL A 407 12.32 21.81 14.39
C VAL A 407 13.27 21.43 13.24
N SER A 408 12.85 20.56 12.33
CA SER A 408 13.64 20.15 11.17
C SER A 408 13.96 21.29 10.20
N LEU A 409 13.18 22.37 10.20
CA LEU A 409 13.40 23.54 9.33
C LEU A 409 14.36 24.56 9.95
N LEU A 410 14.63 24.48 11.26
CA LEU A 410 15.39 25.51 11.97
C LEU A 410 16.84 25.63 11.48
N SER A 411 17.47 24.50 11.13
CA SER A 411 18.81 24.50 10.55
C SER A 411 18.84 25.26 9.23
N GLY A 412 17.90 24.95 8.32
CA GLY A 412 17.77 25.63 7.03
C GLY A 412 17.52 27.13 7.18
N LEU A 413 16.63 27.53 8.10
CA LEU A 413 16.36 28.95 8.36
C LEU A 413 17.60 29.69 8.86
N ARG A 414 18.40 29.07 9.74
CA ARG A 414 19.66 29.67 10.23
C ARG A 414 20.72 29.76 9.15
N GLU A 415 20.87 28.72 8.32
CA GLU A 415 21.79 28.72 7.18
C GLU A 415 21.40 29.75 6.12
N ARG A 416 20.13 30.13 6.03
CA ARG A 416 19.63 31.21 5.18
C ARG A 416 19.64 32.59 5.87
N GLY A 417 20.37 32.73 6.98
CA GLY A 417 20.64 34.02 7.62
C GLY A 417 19.56 34.50 8.60
N ILE A 418 18.55 33.69 8.93
CA ILE A 418 17.56 34.08 9.94
C ILE A 418 18.17 33.94 11.34
N SER A 419 18.18 35.05 12.09
CA SER A 419 18.80 35.07 13.42
C SER A 419 18.08 34.13 14.40
N GLN A 420 18.85 33.53 15.31
CA GLN A 420 18.30 32.70 16.38
C GLN A 420 17.30 33.48 17.26
N SER A 421 17.53 34.79 17.44
CA SER A 421 16.61 35.65 18.21
C SER A 421 15.26 35.81 17.52
N SER A 422 15.23 35.93 16.19
CA SER A 422 14.01 36.02 15.38
C SER A 422 13.23 34.72 15.42
N ILE A 423 13.91 33.59 15.24
CA ILE A 423 13.31 32.25 15.34
C ILE A 423 12.73 32.02 16.73
N ALA A 424 13.49 32.32 17.79
CA ALA A 424 13.04 32.17 19.17
C ALA A 424 11.84 33.07 19.49
N LYS A 425 11.83 34.30 18.97
CA LYS A 425 10.68 35.21 19.10
C LYS A 425 9.43 34.63 18.45
N PHE A 426 9.54 34.10 17.24
CA PHE A 426 8.42 33.48 16.52
C PHE A 426 7.86 32.26 17.27
N ILE A 427 8.74 31.34 17.69
CA ILE A 427 8.33 30.13 18.43
C ILE A 427 7.62 30.51 19.74
N ARG A 428 8.14 31.49 20.50
CA ARG A 428 7.48 31.94 21.73
C ARG A 428 6.10 32.54 21.46
N ALA A 429 5.99 33.41 20.46
CA ALA A 429 4.71 33.99 20.07
C ALA A 429 3.69 32.92 19.66
N GLN A 430 4.14 31.87 18.96
CA GLN A 430 3.30 30.72 18.62
C GLN A 430 2.86 29.93 19.87
N MET A 431 3.78 29.63 20.79
CA MET A 431 3.45 28.95 22.04
C MET A 431 2.48 29.76 22.91
N ASP A 432 2.62 31.08 22.95
CA ASP A 432 1.73 31.95 23.72
C ASP A 432 0.34 32.05 23.07
N PHE A 433 0.27 32.16 21.74
CA PHE A 433 -1.01 32.07 21.02
C PHE A 433 -1.75 30.75 21.29
N GLU A 434 -1.02 29.63 21.33
CA GLU A 434 -1.61 28.32 21.63
C GLU A 434 -2.12 28.24 23.08
N LYS A 435 -1.38 28.79 24.05
CA LYS A 435 -1.86 28.86 25.44
C LYS A 435 -3.14 29.65 25.60
N ASP A 436 -3.36 30.68 24.80
CA ASP A 436 -4.57 31.52 24.86
C ASP A 436 -5.81 30.85 24.21
N GLN A 437 -5.61 29.75 23.47
CA GLN A 437 -6.67 28.97 22.82
C GLN A 437 -7.15 27.75 23.64
N PHE A 438 -6.46 27.43 24.75
CA PHE A 438 -6.79 26.34 25.68
C PHE A 438 -6.98 26.89 27.10
#